data_AF-A0A925YF66-F1
#
_entry.id   AF-A0A925YF66-F1
#
_cell.length_a   1.000
_cell.length_b   1.000
_cell.length_c   1.000
_cell.angle_alpha   90.00
_cell.angle_beta   90.00
_cell.angle_gamma   90.00
#
_symmetry.space_group_name_H-M   'P 1'
#
loop_
_entity.id
_entity.type
_entity.pdbx_description
1 polymer ?
#
loop_
_entity_poly.entity_id
_entity_poly.type
_entity_poly.pdbx_seq_one_letter_code
_entity_poly.pdbx_strand_id
1 'polypeptide(L)'
;MLKSTSQFFVLSSLCAVGVVACTGQRAHPADGGVDRRADGVTVDAARDGQGTGGAATGGAGTGGAGTGGAAGGVVTGGTGGTAGRGTGGDGGRGTTGGAGGSGGRGGSQTGGQAGGLGGAGGQGSDVCSWSATYRVVDAGGFVAMVDTATLTPPNSFRYDRQSFVSDAGQPTCAPALPACSDPTRIDVSDIERAIAHADVQRAFALFSPPFYGDRGIADGPSISVLRPGPRGFSAGIPCNVPSATCVPIPAGVATLVAQLRALIRQQTADPTCAAFQR
;
A
#
# COMPACT_ATOMS: atom_id res chain seq x y z
N MET A 1 -53.70 -24.42 3.80
CA MET A 1 -52.65 -23.68 4.54
C MET A 1 -51.60 -23.24 3.53
N LEU A 2 -51.46 -21.93 3.36
CA LEU A 2 -50.98 -21.28 2.13
C LEU A 2 -49.45 -21.23 2.01
N LYS A 3 -48.99 -21.43 0.77
CA LYS A 3 -47.65 -21.17 0.23
C LYS A 3 -47.26 -19.69 0.38
N SER A 4 -46.08 -19.41 0.91
CA SER A 4 -45.46 -18.08 0.88
C SER A 4 -44.37 -18.04 -0.20
N THR A 5 -44.63 -17.23 -1.23
CA THR A 5 -43.78 -16.96 -2.37
C THR A 5 -43.01 -15.67 -2.09
N SER A 6 -41.69 -15.72 -1.95
CA SER A 6 -40.85 -14.51 -1.82
C SER A 6 -40.41 -14.02 -3.19
N GLN A 7 -40.71 -12.75 -3.45
CA GLN A 7 -40.53 -12.01 -4.70
C GLN A 7 -39.09 -11.52 -4.87
N PHE A 8 -38.57 -11.66 -6.09
CA PHE A 8 -37.41 -10.96 -6.60
C PHE A 8 -37.75 -9.48 -6.85
N PHE A 9 -37.04 -8.55 -6.21
CA PHE A 9 -37.03 -7.14 -6.60
C PHE A 9 -35.82 -6.90 -7.53
N VAL A 10 -36.09 -6.80 -8.82
CA VAL A 10 -35.18 -6.25 -9.83
C VAL A 10 -35.53 -4.76 -9.96
N LEU A 11 -34.70 -3.86 -9.44
CA LEU A 11 -34.79 -2.45 -9.78
C LEU A 11 -34.08 -2.19 -11.12
N SER A 12 -34.86 -2.30 -12.19
CA SER A 12 -34.60 -1.62 -13.46
C SER A 12 -34.94 -0.15 -13.29
N SER A 13 -33.94 0.72 -13.18
CA SER A 13 -34.14 2.16 -13.26
C SER A 13 -33.98 2.62 -14.71
N LEU A 14 -35.11 2.93 -15.32
CA LEU A 14 -35.25 3.61 -16.60
C LEU A 14 -34.68 5.04 -16.50
N CYS A 15 -33.74 5.39 -17.38
CA CYS A 15 -33.67 6.74 -17.93
C CYS A 15 -34.21 6.71 -19.36
N ALA A 16 -35.50 7.01 -19.49
CA ALA A 16 -36.04 7.79 -20.61
C ALA A 16 -35.82 9.28 -20.21
N VAL A 17 -35.56 10.29 -21.04
CA VAL A 17 -35.96 10.63 -22.41
C VAL A 17 -34.89 11.59 -22.95
N GLY A 18 -34.40 11.37 -24.17
CA GLY A 18 -33.50 12.28 -24.86
C GLY A 18 -33.27 11.81 -26.29
N VAL A 19 -34.20 12.18 -27.17
CA VAL A 19 -34.23 11.84 -28.60
C VAL A 19 -33.03 12.45 -29.31
N VAL A 20 -32.05 11.64 -29.69
CA VAL A 20 -31.14 11.92 -30.81
C VAL A 20 -31.02 10.67 -31.66
N ALA A 21 -31.49 10.77 -32.89
CA ALA A 21 -31.45 9.74 -33.89
C ALA A 21 -30.00 9.48 -34.34
N CYS A 22 -29.58 8.21 -34.33
CA CYS A 22 -28.55 7.70 -35.23
C CYS A 22 -28.95 6.30 -35.69
N THR A 23 -29.74 6.27 -36.77
CA THR A 23 -29.90 5.12 -37.65
C THR A 23 -28.55 4.75 -38.26
N GLY A 24 -28.07 3.53 -38.04
CA GLY A 24 -26.78 3.10 -38.56
C GLY A 24 -26.48 1.60 -38.42
N GLN A 25 -27.48 0.73 -38.51
CA GLN A 25 -27.27 -0.71 -38.67
C GLN A 25 -26.86 -0.99 -40.12
N ARG A 26 -25.56 -1.18 -40.37
CA ARG A 26 -25.08 -1.89 -41.55
C ARG A 26 -24.81 -3.34 -41.16
N ALA A 27 -25.68 -4.21 -41.64
CA ALA A 27 -25.41 -5.64 -41.75
C ALA A 27 -24.21 -5.85 -42.68
N HIS A 28 -23.22 -6.61 -42.23
CA HIS A 28 -22.22 -7.22 -43.10
C HIS A 28 -22.60 -8.69 -43.33
N PRO A 29 -22.64 -9.16 -44.59
CA PRO A 29 -22.97 -10.54 -44.91
C PRO A 29 -21.79 -11.47 -44.61
N ALA A 30 -22.13 -12.70 -44.24
CA ALA A 30 -21.25 -13.84 -44.25
C ALA A 30 -20.75 -14.13 -45.67
N ASP A 31 -19.48 -14.51 -45.82
CA ASP A 31 -18.99 -15.45 -46.84
C ASP A 31 -17.50 -15.72 -46.67
N GLY A 32 -17.09 -16.99 -46.82
CA GLY A 32 -15.72 -17.34 -47.21
C GLY A 32 -14.92 -18.19 -46.21
N GLY A 33 -15.16 -19.50 -46.23
CA GLY A 33 -14.24 -20.48 -45.66
C GLY A 33 -12.92 -20.58 -46.43
N VAL A 34 -11.86 -20.96 -45.72
CA VAL A 34 -10.68 -21.58 -46.31
C VAL A 34 -10.15 -22.64 -45.36
N ASP A 35 -10.36 -23.90 -45.73
CA ASP A 35 -9.59 -25.03 -45.26
C ASP A 35 -8.11 -24.78 -45.53
N ARG A 36 -7.28 -24.85 -44.49
CA ARG A 36 -5.87 -25.21 -44.66
C ARG A 36 -5.54 -26.38 -43.75
N ARG A 37 -5.42 -27.52 -44.43
CA ARG A 37 -4.75 -28.73 -43.98
C ARG A 37 -3.36 -28.42 -43.42
N ALA A 38 -3.05 -29.18 -42.38
CA ALA A 38 -1.75 -29.69 -41.97
C ALA A 38 -0.52 -29.26 -42.78
N ASP A 39 0.42 -28.63 -42.08
CA ASP A 39 1.84 -29.01 -42.19
C ASP A 39 2.44 -28.96 -40.78
N GLY A 40 3.02 -30.08 -40.38
CA GLY A 40 3.73 -30.23 -39.12
C GLY A 40 5.01 -29.41 -39.13
N VAL A 41 5.20 -28.61 -38.09
CA VAL A 41 6.50 -28.06 -37.74
C VAL A 41 6.90 -28.68 -36.41
N THR A 42 7.77 -29.68 -36.51
CA THR A 42 8.62 -30.15 -35.43
C THR A 42 9.54 -29.00 -35.03
N VAL A 43 9.41 -28.53 -33.78
CA VAL A 43 10.37 -27.56 -33.22
C VAL A 43 11.54 -28.36 -32.67
N ASP A 44 12.53 -28.55 -33.54
CA ASP A 44 13.82 -29.11 -33.15
C ASP A 44 14.55 -28.18 -32.17
N ALA A 45 15.17 -28.83 -31.19
CA ALA A 45 16.00 -28.20 -30.18
C ALA A 45 17.27 -27.60 -30.81
N ALA A 46 17.35 -26.27 -30.88
CA ALA A 46 18.61 -25.57 -31.07
C ALA A 46 19.22 -25.24 -29.71
N ARG A 47 20.16 -26.10 -29.29
CA ARG A 47 21.25 -25.75 -28.40
C ARG A 47 22.23 -24.82 -29.13
N ASP A 48 22.98 -24.09 -28.29
CA ASP A 48 24.24 -23.38 -28.56
C ASP A 48 24.16 -21.91 -28.99
N GLY A 49 24.72 -21.06 -28.11
CA GLY A 49 24.81 -19.62 -28.26
C GLY A 49 25.45 -18.94 -27.06
N GLN A 50 26.68 -19.34 -26.72
CA GLN A 50 27.58 -18.69 -25.77
C GLN A 50 27.65 -17.16 -25.99
N GLY A 51 27.24 -16.39 -24.97
CA GLY A 51 27.48 -14.95 -24.87
C GLY A 51 28.40 -14.65 -23.69
N THR A 52 29.66 -14.38 -24.00
CA THR A 52 30.74 -14.04 -23.09
C THR A 52 30.60 -12.62 -22.50
N GLY A 53 30.84 -12.49 -21.19
CA GLY A 53 31.69 -11.44 -20.62
C GLY A 53 31.14 -10.01 -20.56
N GLY A 54 30.69 -9.62 -19.36
CA GLY A 54 30.51 -8.22 -18.97
C GLY A 54 30.74 -8.06 -17.47
N ALA A 55 32.02 -8.06 -17.07
CA ALA A 55 32.44 -7.86 -15.69
C ALA A 55 32.20 -6.40 -15.27
N ALA A 56 31.27 -6.17 -14.34
CA ALA A 56 31.23 -4.93 -13.57
C ALA A 56 32.01 -5.15 -12.26
N THR A 57 33.19 -4.54 -12.21
CA THR A 57 33.96 -4.16 -11.01
C THR A 57 33.02 -3.74 -9.86
N GLY A 58 33.09 -4.28 -8.65
CA GLY A 58 34.30 -4.39 -7.83
C GLY A 58 34.45 -3.15 -6.93
N GLY A 59 33.43 -2.81 -6.15
CA GLY A 59 33.49 -1.75 -5.13
C GLY A 59 33.67 -2.36 -3.75
N ALA A 60 34.93 -2.51 -3.33
CA ALA A 60 35.29 -2.92 -1.97
C ALA A 60 35.02 -1.76 -0.99
N GLY A 61 33.99 -1.90 -0.16
CA GLY A 61 33.79 -1.10 1.05
C GLY A 61 34.33 -1.84 2.25
N THR A 62 35.50 -1.43 2.74
CA THR A 62 36.07 -1.79 4.04
C THR A 62 35.14 -1.28 5.15
N GLY A 63 34.72 -2.12 6.10
CA GLY A 63 35.42 -2.25 7.37
C GLY A 63 34.76 -1.38 8.45
N GLY A 64 34.05 -2.02 9.39
CA GLY A 64 33.42 -1.33 10.51
C GLY A 64 32.74 -2.30 11.47
N ALA A 65 33.53 -3.17 12.10
CA ALA A 65 33.08 -3.97 13.23
C ALA A 65 32.83 -3.04 14.43
N GLY A 66 31.56 -2.91 14.83
CA GLY A 66 31.15 -2.30 16.09
C GLY A 66 30.56 -3.37 17.00
N THR A 67 31.41 -4.04 17.77
CA THR A 67 31.04 -4.80 18.97
C THR A 67 30.65 -3.81 20.07
N GLY A 68 29.56 -4.10 20.79
CA GLY A 68 29.24 -3.37 22.01
C GLY A 68 27.76 -3.45 22.39
N GLY A 69 27.39 -4.51 23.09
CA GLY A 69 26.13 -4.54 23.83
C GLY A 69 26.16 -3.63 25.05
N ALA A 70 24.98 -3.14 25.44
CA ALA A 70 24.67 -2.86 26.83
C ALA A 70 23.15 -2.97 27.02
N ALA A 71 22.79 -3.86 27.94
CA ALA A 71 21.47 -3.98 28.49
C ALA A 71 21.12 -2.75 29.36
N GLY A 72 19.80 -2.50 29.48
CA GLY A 72 19.16 -2.05 30.72
C GLY A 72 19.46 -0.62 31.22
N GLY A 73 18.43 0.21 31.28
CA GLY A 73 18.48 1.44 32.06
C GLY A 73 17.27 2.34 31.87
N VAL A 74 16.18 2.02 32.56
CA VAL A 74 15.13 2.99 32.88
C VAL A 74 15.77 4.13 33.68
N VAL A 75 15.71 5.36 33.18
CA VAL A 75 16.12 6.55 33.93
C VAL A 75 14.87 7.35 34.29
N THR A 76 14.36 7.09 35.48
CA THR A 76 13.33 7.89 36.14
C THR A 76 14.02 8.93 37.02
N GLY A 77 13.80 10.22 36.75
CA GLY A 77 13.92 11.31 37.71
C GLY A 77 15.33 11.72 38.19
N GLY A 78 15.62 13.02 38.12
CA GLY A 78 16.79 13.58 38.79
C GLY A 78 17.15 14.99 38.36
N THR A 79 16.50 15.97 38.96
CA THR A 79 16.97 17.36 39.04
C THR A 79 18.36 17.43 39.69
N GLY A 80 19.30 18.18 39.10
CA GLY A 80 20.55 18.49 39.78
C GLY A 80 21.57 19.12 38.85
N GLY A 81 21.68 20.45 38.91
CA GLY A 81 22.79 21.17 38.29
C GLY A 81 24.05 21.04 39.13
N THR A 82 25.20 20.92 38.47
CA THR A 82 26.51 21.31 39.01
C THR A 82 27.39 21.80 37.88
N ALA A 83 27.98 22.97 38.11
CA ALA A 83 29.01 23.59 37.30
C ALA A 83 30.37 22.89 37.47
N GLY A 84 31.20 22.91 36.42
CA GLY A 84 32.64 22.64 36.46
C GLY A 84 33.22 22.74 35.03
N ARG A 85 33.98 23.78 34.70
CA ARG A 85 35.47 23.77 34.56
C ARG A 85 35.97 22.51 33.85
N GLY A 86 36.56 22.52 32.65
CA GLY A 86 37.38 23.50 31.95
C GLY A 86 38.85 23.03 31.96
N THR A 87 39.39 22.65 30.80
CA THR A 87 40.80 22.61 30.32
C THR A 87 40.79 21.74 29.05
N GLY A 88 41.32 22.06 27.88
CA GLY A 88 42.42 22.93 27.45
C GLY A 88 43.08 22.19 26.27
N GLY A 89 43.41 22.87 25.17
CA GLY A 89 44.05 22.22 24.02
C GLY A 89 43.92 23.00 22.71
N ASP A 90 44.79 23.99 22.56
CA ASP A 90 45.06 24.83 21.39
C ASP A 90 45.48 24.02 20.14
N GLY A 91 45.41 24.48 18.88
CA GLY A 91 45.10 25.80 18.33
C GLY A 91 45.19 25.81 16.79
N GLY A 92 44.81 26.92 16.16
CA GLY A 92 44.95 27.16 14.72
C GLY A 92 44.27 28.44 14.26
N ARG A 93 45.06 29.52 14.12
CA ARG A 93 44.67 30.92 13.87
C ARG A 93 44.08 31.17 12.47
N GLY A 94 43.12 32.10 12.39
CA GLY A 94 42.67 32.76 11.16
C GLY A 94 41.57 33.79 11.41
N THR A 95 41.96 35.06 11.57
CA THR A 95 41.19 36.30 11.81
C THR A 95 40.15 36.61 10.71
N THR A 96 39.08 37.41 10.83
CA THR A 96 38.81 38.71 11.48
C THR A 96 37.30 38.99 11.52
N GLY A 97 36.81 39.59 12.62
CA GLY A 97 35.90 40.75 12.58
C GLY A 97 34.40 40.55 12.37
N GLY A 98 33.60 40.76 13.43
CA GLY A 98 32.16 40.95 13.32
C GLY A 98 31.44 40.93 14.67
N ALA A 99 31.49 42.05 15.38
CA ALA A 99 30.80 42.26 16.65
C ALA A 99 29.27 42.31 16.49
N GLY A 100 28.54 41.77 17.47
CA GLY A 100 27.09 41.96 17.57
C GLY A 100 26.37 40.85 18.33
N GLY A 101 26.70 40.70 19.62
CA GLY A 101 25.89 39.89 20.52
C GLY A 101 24.68 40.68 21.02
N SER A 102 23.51 40.06 21.05
CA SER A 102 22.47 40.38 22.03
C SER A 102 21.46 39.24 22.16
N GLY A 103 21.40 38.68 23.37
CA GLY A 103 20.13 38.27 23.96
C GLY A 103 19.68 36.85 23.64
N GLY A 104 20.06 35.91 24.52
CA GLY A 104 19.32 34.68 24.67
C GLY A 104 17.85 34.95 25.02
N ARG A 105 16.96 34.18 24.39
CA ARG A 105 15.69 33.81 24.98
C ARG A 105 15.64 32.30 25.02
N GLY A 106 15.97 31.75 26.19
CA GLY A 106 15.59 30.41 26.58
C GLY A 106 14.06 30.34 26.58
N GLY A 107 13.49 29.98 25.43
CA GLY A 107 12.10 29.59 25.34
C GLY A 107 11.99 28.19 25.91
N SER A 108 11.61 28.12 27.19
CA SER A 108 10.95 26.95 27.77
C SER A 108 9.84 26.54 26.80
N GLN A 109 10.05 25.47 26.04
CA GLN A 109 8.95 24.78 25.36
C GLN A 109 8.17 24.05 26.45
N THR A 110 7.47 24.83 27.26
CA THR A 110 6.35 24.35 28.06
C THR A 110 5.39 23.76 27.04
N GLY A 111 5.23 22.44 27.10
CA GLY A 111 4.31 21.69 26.27
C GLY A 111 2.91 22.27 26.42
N GLY A 112 2.55 23.16 25.48
CA GLY A 112 1.18 23.50 25.20
C GLY A 112 0.58 22.35 24.42
N GLN A 113 0.17 21.29 25.13
CA GLN A 113 -0.86 20.40 24.63
C GLN A 113 -2.05 21.29 24.31
N ALA A 114 -2.23 21.60 23.03
CA ALA A 114 -3.44 22.23 22.54
C ALA A 114 -4.60 21.39 23.07
N GLY A 115 -5.43 22.01 23.90
CA GLY A 115 -6.60 21.38 24.49
C GLY A 115 -7.41 20.73 23.40
N GLY A 116 -7.34 19.40 23.34
CA GLY A 116 -8.22 18.61 22.51
C GLY A 116 -9.62 18.84 23.02
N LEU A 117 -10.38 19.65 22.29
CA LEU A 117 -11.81 19.76 22.47
C LEU A 117 -12.37 18.33 22.44
N GLY A 118 -13.01 17.96 23.55
CA GLY A 118 -13.55 16.64 23.79
C GLY A 118 -14.36 16.14 22.61
N GLY A 119 -13.77 15.23 21.85
CA GLY A 119 -14.50 14.35 20.95
C GLY A 119 -15.20 13.32 21.81
N ALA A 120 -16.53 13.39 21.81
CA ALA A 120 -17.42 12.48 22.51
C ALA A 120 -17.00 11.01 22.31
N GLY A 121 -17.10 10.25 23.40
CA GLY A 121 -16.66 8.85 23.53
C GLY A 121 -16.89 8.01 22.29
N GLY A 122 -15.83 7.84 21.51
CA GLY A 122 -15.73 6.74 20.59
C GLY A 122 -15.80 5.48 21.43
N GLN A 123 -16.94 4.80 21.38
CA GLN A 123 -17.05 3.40 21.76
C GLN A 123 -15.81 2.75 21.18
N GLY A 124 -14.94 2.22 22.06
CA GLY A 124 -13.74 1.55 21.61
C GLY A 124 -14.20 0.50 20.63
N SER A 125 -14.02 0.76 19.33
CA SER A 125 -14.14 -0.24 18.30
C SER A 125 -13.32 -1.38 18.85
N ASP A 126 -13.95 -2.53 19.10
CA ASP A 126 -13.19 -3.71 19.51
C ASP A 126 -12.00 -3.75 18.57
N VAL A 127 -10.79 -3.54 19.12
CA VAL A 127 -9.56 -3.12 18.39
C VAL A 127 -9.12 -4.18 17.36
N CYS A 128 -9.90 -5.25 17.31
CA CYS A 128 -9.76 -6.49 16.59
C CYS A 128 -10.87 -6.66 15.54
N SER A 129 -11.56 -5.57 15.20
CA SER A 129 -12.58 -5.55 14.16
C SER A 129 -12.31 -4.50 13.10
N TRP A 130 -12.55 -4.86 11.84
CA TRP A 130 -12.51 -3.92 10.73
C TRP A 130 -13.63 -2.89 10.88
N SER A 131 -13.31 -1.61 10.72
CA SER A 131 -14.31 -0.53 10.84
C SER A 131 -15.23 -0.41 9.62
N ALA A 132 -14.83 -1.02 8.50
CA ALA A 132 -15.61 -1.18 7.28
C ALA A 132 -15.12 -2.41 6.50
N THR A 133 -15.82 -2.75 5.41
CA THR A 133 -15.21 -3.60 4.39
C THR A 133 -14.14 -2.81 3.65
N TYR A 134 -12.96 -3.39 3.40
CA TYR A 134 -11.94 -2.78 2.56
C TYR A 134 -11.60 -3.73 1.43
N ARG A 135 -11.49 -3.19 0.21
CA ARG A 135 -11.01 -3.91 -0.95
C ARG A 135 -9.65 -3.35 -1.33
N VAL A 136 -8.63 -4.19 -1.24
CA VAL A 136 -7.24 -3.86 -1.53
C VAL A 136 -6.86 -4.58 -2.81
N VAL A 137 -6.68 -3.83 -3.88
CA VAL A 137 -6.31 -4.36 -5.19
C VAL A 137 -4.82 -4.13 -5.37
N ASP A 138 -4.03 -5.20 -5.46
CA ASP A 138 -2.62 -5.12 -5.83
C ASP A 138 -2.51 -5.40 -7.33
N ALA A 139 -2.29 -4.32 -8.09
CA ALA A 139 -2.17 -4.35 -9.54
C ALA A 139 -0.71 -4.06 -9.91
N GLY A 140 0.04 -5.11 -10.23
CA GLY A 140 1.32 -5.01 -10.91
C GLY A 140 1.13 -4.71 -12.39
N GLY A 141 2.09 -4.03 -13.01
CA GLY A 141 2.02 -3.74 -14.43
C GLY A 141 2.11 -4.96 -15.34
N PHE A 142 1.49 -4.84 -16.52
CA PHE A 142 1.35 -5.86 -17.58
C PHE A 142 0.97 -7.29 -17.16
N VAL A 143 0.61 -7.56 -15.91
CA VAL A 143 0.24 -8.92 -15.52
C VAL A 143 -1.15 -9.25 -16.02
N ALA A 144 -1.27 -10.45 -16.56
CA ALA A 144 -2.54 -11.10 -16.92
C ALA A 144 -3.45 -11.35 -15.70
N MET A 145 -3.11 -10.84 -14.50
CA MET A 145 -3.73 -11.18 -13.24
C MET A 145 -3.90 -9.95 -12.34
N VAL A 146 -5.01 -9.89 -11.62
CA VAL A 146 -5.26 -8.91 -10.56
C VAL A 146 -5.49 -9.65 -9.26
N ASP A 147 -4.74 -9.27 -8.24
CA ASP A 147 -4.88 -9.80 -6.90
C ASP A 147 -5.71 -8.83 -6.06
N THR A 148 -6.75 -9.36 -5.40
CA THR A 148 -7.62 -8.60 -4.51
C THR A 148 -7.62 -9.24 -3.13
N ALA A 149 -7.33 -8.45 -2.11
CA ALA A 149 -7.63 -8.78 -0.72
C ALA A 149 -8.90 -8.04 -0.26
N THR A 150 -9.84 -8.76 0.31
CA THR A 150 -11.06 -8.22 0.92
C THR A 150 -11.00 -8.41 2.43
N LEU A 151 -11.03 -7.30 3.16
CA LEU A 151 -11.07 -7.25 4.62
C LEU A 151 -12.52 -6.95 5.02
N THR A 152 -13.19 -7.82 5.78
CA THR A 152 -14.62 -7.63 6.11
C THR A 152 -14.88 -7.81 7.61
N PRO A 153 -15.70 -6.93 8.25
CA PRO A 153 -16.03 -7.07 9.66
C PRO A 153 -16.64 -8.45 10.00
N PRO A 154 -16.44 -8.95 11.24
CA PRO A 154 -15.61 -8.36 12.28
C PRO A 154 -14.12 -8.49 11.96
N ASN A 155 -13.60 -9.66 11.61
CA ASN A 155 -12.15 -9.87 11.44
C ASN A 155 -11.81 -10.88 10.33
N SER A 156 -12.50 -10.78 9.20
CA SER A 156 -12.30 -11.73 8.09
C SER A 156 -11.34 -11.18 7.03
N PHE A 157 -10.58 -12.08 6.44
CA PHE A 157 -9.68 -11.83 5.31
C PHE A 157 -10.02 -12.82 4.20
N ARG A 158 -10.10 -12.33 2.97
CA ARG A 158 -10.24 -13.14 1.77
C ARG A 158 -9.27 -12.63 0.71
N TYR A 159 -8.62 -13.53 0.00
CA TYR A 159 -7.75 -13.24 -1.13
C TYR A 159 -8.28 -13.93 -2.38
N ASP A 160 -8.35 -13.20 -3.48
CA ASP A 160 -8.75 -13.70 -4.79
C ASP A 160 -7.78 -13.21 -5.87
N ARG A 161 -7.52 -14.07 -6.86
CA ARG A 161 -6.73 -13.74 -8.05
C ARG A 161 -7.61 -13.91 -9.27
N GLN A 162 -7.75 -12.84 -10.04
CA GLN A 162 -8.52 -12.84 -11.28
C GLN A 162 -7.54 -12.86 -12.44
N SER A 163 -7.58 -13.90 -13.28
CA SER A 163 -6.84 -13.96 -14.55
C SER A 163 -7.68 -13.34 -15.66
N PHE A 164 -7.09 -12.48 -16.49
CA PHE A 164 -7.72 -11.92 -17.68
C PHE A 164 -7.62 -12.83 -18.92
N VAL A 165 -6.77 -13.86 -18.86
CA VAL A 165 -6.43 -14.69 -20.03
C VAL A 165 -7.18 -16.03 -20.03
N SER A 166 -7.80 -16.42 -18.93
CA SER A 166 -8.43 -17.74 -18.79
C SER A 166 -9.61 -17.75 -17.82
N ASP A 167 -10.70 -18.42 -18.21
CA ASP A 167 -11.85 -18.74 -17.33
C ASP A 167 -11.57 -19.93 -16.38
N ALA A 168 -10.30 -20.25 -16.11
CA ALA A 168 -9.84 -21.46 -15.41
C ALA A 168 -10.17 -21.51 -13.90
N GLY A 169 -11.23 -20.82 -13.48
CA GLY A 169 -11.56 -20.58 -12.07
C GLY A 169 -10.71 -19.47 -11.49
N GLN A 170 -11.30 -18.69 -10.59
CA GLN A 170 -10.58 -17.69 -9.81
C GLN A 170 -10.14 -18.37 -8.51
N PRO A 171 -8.84 -18.67 -8.33
CA PRO A 171 -8.39 -19.23 -7.06
C PRO A 171 -8.73 -18.22 -5.95
N THR A 172 -9.21 -18.74 -4.81
CA THR A 172 -9.54 -17.95 -3.63
C THR A 172 -9.00 -18.64 -2.40
N CYS A 173 -8.50 -17.88 -1.43
CA CYS A 173 -8.22 -18.41 -0.08
C CYS A 173 -8.68 -17.40 0.99
N ALA A 174 -8.91 -17.89 2.21
CA ALA A 174 -9.38 -17.10 3.34
C ALA A 174 -8.79 -17.62 4.66
N PRO A 175 -7.45 -17.54 4.82
CA PRO A 175 -6.80 -17.91 6.07
C PRO A 175 -7.31 -17.05 7.24
N ALA A 176 -7.27 -17.62 8.45
CA ALA A 176 -7.64 -16.89 9.64
C ALA A 176 -6.61 -15.80 9.95
N LEU A 177 -7.08 -14.59 10.27
CA LEU A 177 -6.20 -13.52 10.73
C LEU A 177 -5.54 -13.89 12.08
N PRO A 178 -4.33 -13.38 12.37
CA PRO A 178 -3.72 -13.53 13.68
C PRO A 178 -4.62 -13.04 14.81
N ALA A 179 -4.32 -13.50 16.03
CA ALA A 179 -4.88 -12.89 17.22
C ALA A 179 -4.56 -11.40 17.23
N CYS A 180 -5.48 -10.62 17.75
CA CYS A 180 -5.35 -9.17 17.84
C CYS A 180 -4.30 -8.76 18.87
N SER A 181 -3.57 -7.68 18.57
CA SER A 181 -2.39 -7.23 19.30
C SER A 181 -1.27 -8.28 19.37
N ASP A 182 -1.09 -9.09 18.32
CA ASP A 182 0.04 -10.02 18.19
C ASP A 182 1.30 -9.22 17.81
N PRO A 183 2.30 -9.08 18.68
CA PRO A 183 3.47 -8.24 18.39
C PRO A 183 4.39 -8.83 17.31
N THR A 184 4.18 -10.08 16.91
CA THR A 184 5.04 -10.81 15.97
C THR A 184 4.50 -10.83 14.54
N ARG A 185 3.25 -10.42 14.32
CA ARG A 185 2.54 -10.51 13.04
C ARG A 185 1.73 -9.26 12.80
N ILE A 186 1.46 -8.94 11.54
CA ILE A 186 0.52 -7.87 11.21
C ILE A 186 -0.90 -8.37 11.46
N ASP A 187 -1.64 -7.64 12.27
CA ASP A 187 -3.03 -7.95 12.60
C ASP A 187 -4.01 -6.80 12.26
N VAL A 188 -5.28 -6.97 12.64
CA VAL A 188 -6.35 -5.99 12.40
C VAL A 188 -6.04 -4.63 13.06
N SER A 189 -5.49 -4.65 14.27
CA SER A 189 -5.22 -3.45 15.06
C SER A 189 -4.14 -2.58 14.44
N ASP A 190 -3.11 -3.20 13.83
CA ASP A 190 -2.05 -2.49 13.13
C ASP A 190 -2.57 -1.73 11.91
N ILE A 191 -3.42 -2.40 11.13
CA ILE A 191 -4.00 -1.84 9.91
C ILE A 191 -5.05 -0.78 10.24
N GLU A 192 -5.94 -1.00 11.20
CA GLU A 192 -6.92 0.01 11.63
C GLU A 192 -6.24 1.25 12.23
N ARG A 193 -5.14 1.08 12.98
CA ARG A 193 -4.32 2.20 13.46
C ARG A 193 -3.73 3.01 12.31
N ALA A 194 -3.27 2.37 11.25
CA ALA A 194 -2.78 3.08 10.07
C ALA A 194 -3.91 3.69 9.23
N ILE A 195 -5.08 3.05 9.16
CA ILE A 195 -6.29 3.64 8.56
C ILE A 195 -6.69 4.90 9.29
N ALA A 196 -6.61 4.93 10.62
CA ALA A 196 -6.92 6.10 11.45
C ALA A 196 -5.93 7.27 11.27
N HIS A 197 -4.81 7.08 10.56
CA HIS A 197 -3.85 8.15 10.29
C HIS A 197 -4.46 9.30 9.49
N ALA A 198 -4.14 10.55 9.85
CA ALA A 198 -4.73 11.75 9.27
C ALA A 198 -4.58 11.83 7.73
N ASP A 199 -3.42 11.46 7.19
CA ASP A 199 -3.19 11.40 5.74
C ASP A 199 -4.13 10.41 5.02
N VAL A 200 -4.36 9.24 5.62
CA VAL A 200 -5.24 8.21 5.05
C VAL A 200 -6.70 8.65 5.11
N GLN A 201 -7.13 9.22 6.25
CA GLN A 201 -8.47 9.78 6.38
C GLN A 201 -8.70 10.92 5.38
N ARG A 202 -7.69 11.77 5.15
CA ARG A 202 -7.75 12.82 4.12
C ARG A 202 -7.90 12.23 2.72
N ALA A 203 -7.16 11.17 2.40
CA ALA A 203 -7.30 10.47 1.12
C ALA A 203 -8.71 9.88 0.94
N PHE A 204 -9.26 9.22 1.96
CA PHE A 204 -10.63 8.69 1.93
C PHE A 204 -11.73 9.75 1.93
N ALA A 205 -11.43 10.97 2.39
CA ALA A 205 -12.38 12.08 2.38
C ALA A 205 -12.65 12.60 0.96
N LEU A 206 -11.71 12.43 0.03
CA LEU A 206 -11.83 12.89 -1.35
C LEU A 206 -12.87 12.09 -2.12
N PHE A 207 -13.67 12.80 -2.93
CA PHE A 207 -14.71 12.18 -3.77
C PHE A 207 -14.12 11.43 -4.97
N SER A 208 -13.08 11.99 -5.58
CA SER A 208 -12.31 11.32 -6.63
C SER A 208 -11.06 10.69 -5.98
N PRO A 209 -10.89 9.37 -6.04
CA PRO A 209 -9.74 8.69 -5.47
C PRO A 209 -8.43 9.26 -6.01
N PRO A 210 -7.57 9.86 -5.17
CA PRO A 210 -6.27 10.31 -5.63
C PRO A 210 -5.39 9.11 -5.95
N PHE A 211 -4.49 9.27 -6.91
CA PHE A 211 -3.36 8.38 -7.10
C PHE A 211 -2.08 9.10 -6.68
N TYR A 212 -1.36 8.50 -5.73
CA TYR A 212 -0.06 8.91 -5.23
C TYR A 212 1.05 8.04 -5.83
N GLY A 213 2.24 8.61 -6.01
CA GLY A 213 3.38 7.97 -6.65
C GLY A 213 3.55 8.36 -8.11
N ASP A 214 4.49 7.69 -8.79
CA ASP A 214 4.84 7.90 -10.19
C ASP A 214 3.83 7.23 -11.13
N ARG A 215 3.19 8.03 -11.99
CA ARG A 215 2.29 7.56 -13.06
C ARG A 215 3.00 7.43 -14.41
N GLY A 216 4.25 7.87 -14.52
CA GLY A 216 5.03 7.82 -15.76
C GLY A 216 5.43 6.41 -16.17
N ILE A 217 5.37 5.46 -15.24
CA ILE A 217 5.62 4.05 -15.49
C ILE A 217 4.25 3.40 -15.70
N ALA A 218 3.88 3.21 -16.97
CA ALA A 218 2.58 2.68 -17.39
C ALA A 218 2.19 1.36 -16.68
N ASP A 219 3.21 0.65 -16.17
CA ASP A 219 3.13 -0.70 -15.63
C ASP A 219 3.90 -0.81 -14.29
N GLY A 220 3.88 0.26 -13.50
CA GLY A 220 4.45 0.23 -12.16
C GLY A 220 3.57 -0.59 -11.20
N PRO A 221 4.17 -1.27 -10.20
CA PRO A 221 3.39 -1.86 -9.11
C PRO A 221 2.58 -0.78 -8.40
N SER A 222 1.27 -0.99 -8.33
CA SER A 222 0.33 -0.09 -7.68
C SER A 222 -0.63 -0.86 -6.77
N ILE A 223 -0.97 -0.25 -5.65
CA ILE A 223 -2.00 -0.78 -4.76
C ILE A 223 -3.14 0.22 -4.69
N SER A 224 -4.38 -0.25 -4.80
CA SER A 224 -5.58 0.55 -4.65
C SER A 224 -6.36 0.10 -3.42
N VAL A 225 -6.61 1.02 -2.50
CA VAL A 225 -7.38 0.76 -1.28
C VAL A 225 -8.73 1.43 -1.42
N LEU A 226 -9.78 0.61 -1.48
CA LEU A 226 -11.15 1.02 -1.70
C LEU A 226 -11.99 0.73 -0.45
N ARG A 227 -12.87 1.66 -0.09
CA ARG A 227 -13.91 1.50 0.94
C ARG A 227 -15.27 1.43 0.24
N PRO A 228 -16.33 0.86 0.84
CA PRO A 228 -17.68 0.92 0.31
C PRO A 228 -18.04 2.30 -0.23
N GLY A 229 -18.52 2.34 -1.48
CA GLY A 229 -18.75 3.56 -2.25
C GLY A 229 -17.59 3.94 -3.17
N PRO A 230 -17.54 5.18 -3.69
CA PRO A 230 -16.50 5.65 -4.60
C PRO A 230 -15.22 6.12 -3.88
N ARG A 231 -15.08 5.83 -2.59
CA ARG A 231 -14.00 6.36 -1.74
C ARG A 231 -12.81 5.41 -1.74
N GLY A 232 -11.62 5.97 -1.88
CA GLY A 232 -10.38 5.20 -1.89
C GLY A 232 -9.20 6.04 -2.30
N PHE A 233 -8.08 5.39 -2.50
CA PHE A 233 -6.90 5.98 -3.13
C PHE A 233 -6.07 4.87 -3.77
N SER A 234 -5.15 5.26 -4.64
CA SER A 234 -4.14 4.37 -5.20
C SER A 234 -2.75 4.89 -4.87
N ALA A 235 -1.79 3.98 -4.68
CA ALA A 235 -0.40 4.30 -4.42
C ALA A 235 0.51 3.42 -5.28
N GLY A 236 1.36 4.06 -6.09
CA GLY A 236 2.34 3.42 -6.96
C GLY A 236 3.75 3.44 -6.40
N ILE A 237 4.72 3.58 -7.30
CA ILE A 237 6.14 3.74 -6.99
C ILE A 237 6.38 5.12 -6.33
N PRO A 238 7.19 5.24 -5.27
CA PRO A 238 7.55 6.54 -4.70
C PRO A 238 8.20 7.49 -5.70
N CYS A 239 7.92 8.78 -5.58
CA CYS A 239 8.52 9.80 -6.43
C CYS A 239 9.98 10.06 -6.05
N ASN A 240 10.88 10.02 -7.04
CA ASN A 240 12.25 10.55 -6.88
C ASN A 240 12.23 12.08 -6.81
N VAL A 241 11.44 12.71 -7.68
CA VAL A 241 11.22 14.16 -7.73
C VAL A 241 9.73 14.42 -7.96
N PRO A 242 9.06 15.29 -7.18
CA PRO A 242 7.68 15.66 -7.41
C PRO A 242 7.48 16.30 -8.80
N SER A 243 6.44 15.90 -9.52
CA SER A 243 6.13 16.42 -10.86
C SER A 243 4.62 16.35 -11.15
N ALA A 244 4.20 16.80 -12.34
CA ALA A 244 2.80 16.67 -12.78
C ALA A 244 2.37 15.19 -12.94
N THR A 245 3.32 14.29 -13.19
CA THR A 245 3.07 12.84 -13.31
C THR A 245 3.40 12.07 -12.03
N CYS A 246 4.01 12.73 -11.04
CA CYS A 246 4.47 12.10 -9.82
C CYS A 246 4.08 12.91 -8.58
N VAL A 247 3.06 12.41 -7.86
CA VAL A 247 2.58 13.04 -6.62
C VAL A 247 3.21 12.32 -5.43
N PRO A 248 3.94 13.00 -4.51
CA PRO A 248 4.53 12.36 -3.35
C PRO A 248 3.49 11.56 -2.54
N ILE A 249 3.88 10.38 -2.07
CA ILE A 249 3.03 9.52 -1.24
C ILE A 249 3.07 10.05 0.20
N PRO A 250 1.94 10.48 0.79
CA PRO A 250 1.91 10.91 2.19
C PRO A 250 2.41 9.81 3.13
N ALA A 251 3.09 10.17 4.22
CA ALA A 251 3.75 9.21 5.11
C ALA A 251 2.77 8.20 5.72
N GLY A 252 1.56 8.63 6.11
CA GLY A 252 0.54 7.72 6.61
C GLY A 252 0.04 6.74 5.55
N VAL A 253 -0.12 7.21 4.31
CA VAL A 253 -0.52 6.37 3.16
C VAL A 253 0.57 5.35 2.86
N ALA A 254 1.84 5.76 2.83
CA ALA A 254 2.98 4.87 2.61
C ALA A 254 3.06 3.77 3.69
N THR A 255 2.81 4.14 4.95
CA THR A 255 2.80 3.19 6.08
C THR A 255 1.68 2.16 5.93
N LEU A 256 0.45 2.59 5.64
CA LEU A 256 -0.68 1.69 5.42
C LEU A 256 -0.41 0.73 4.25
N VAL A 257 0.10 1.24 3.12
CA VAL A 257 0.45 0.43 1.95
C VAL A 257 1.50 -0.63 2.29
N ALA A 258 2.54 -0.26 3.03
CA ALA A 258 3.58 -1.20 3.45
C ALA A 258 3.01 -2.31 4.34
N GLN A 259 2.16 -1.95 5.31
CA GLN A 259 1.52 -2.92 6.20
C GLN A 259 0.50 -3.82 5.49
N LEU A 260 -0.30 -3.29 4.57
CA LEU A 260 -1.25 -4.10 3.77
C LEU A 260 -0.52 -5.13 2.91
N ARG A 261 0.58 -4.73 2.25
CA ARG A 261 1.42 -5.67 1.50
C ARG A 261 2.06 -6.72 2.41
N ALA A 262 2.48 -6.33 3.62
CA ALA A 262 3.01 -7.26 4.61
C ALA A 262 1.94 -8.26 5.09
N LEU A 263 0.73 -7.78 5.37
CA LEU A 263 -0.42 -8.62 5.72
C LEU A 263 -0.74 -9.61 4.59
N ILE A 264 -0.84 -9.13 3.34
CA ILE A 264 -1.12 -9.99 2.19
C ILE A 264 -0.05 -11.08 2.07
N ARG A 265 1.24 -10.74 2.12
CA ARG A 265 2.33 -11.74 2.12
C ARG A 265 2.24 -12.73 3.27
N GLN A 266 1.89 -12.26 4.46
CA GLN A 266 1.71 -13.11 5.64
C GLN A 266 0.57 -14.12 5.44
N GLN A 267 -0.57 -13.67 4.90
CA GLN A 267 -1.74 -14.52 4.68
C GLN A 267 -1.52 -15.49 3.52
N THR A 268 -0.89 -15.07 2.42
CA THR A 268 -0.63 -15.96 1.27
C THR A 268 0.48 -16.98 1.52
N ALA A 269 1.27 -16.81 2.59
CA ALA A 269 2.20 -17.83 3.07
C ALA A 269 1.49 -19.01 3.76
N ASP A 270 0.21 -18.89 4.12
CA ASP A 270 -0.55 -19.98 4.72
C ASP A 270 -0.73 -21.16 3.74
N PRO A 271 -0.62 -22.43 4.19
CA PRO A 271 -0.78 -23.60 3.32
C PRO A 271 -2.12 -23.66 2.57
N THR A 272 -3.19 -23.07 3.11
CA THR A 272 -4.49 -22.98 2.43
C THR A 272 -4.46 -22.09 1.18
N CYS A 273 -3.45 -21.23 1.07
CA CYS A 273 -3.19 -20.37 -0.08
C CYS A 273 -2.10 -20.92 -1.02
N ALA A 274 -1.72 -22.19 -0.93
CA ALA A 274 -0.65 -22.78 -1.76
C ALA A 274 -0.87 -22.61 -3.29
N ALA A 275 -2.12 -22.45 -3.73
CA ALA A 275 -2.44 -22.16 -5.14
C ALA A 275 -1.85 -20.83 -5.65
N PHE A 276 -1.57 -19.88 -4.76
CA PHE A 276 -1.02 -18.56 -5.09
C PHE A 276 0.51 -18.48 -5.01
N GLN A 277 1.17 -19.53 -4.52
CA GLN A 277 2.63 -19.58 -4.29
C GLN A 277 3.44 -20.03 -5.52
N ARG A 278 2.77 -20.18 -6.67
CA ARG A 278 3.40 -20.54 -7.95
C ARG A 278 3.74 -19.29 -8.75
#